data_AF-A0A0A2C2Y4-F1
#
_entry.id   AF-A0A0A2C2Y4-F1
#
_cell.length_a   1.000
_cell.length_b   1.000
_cell.length_c   1.000
_cell.angle_alpha   90.00
_cell.angle_beta   90.00
_cell.angle_gamma   90.00
#
_symmetry.space_group_name_H-M   'P 1'
#
loop_
_entity.id
_entity.type
_entity.pdbx_description
1 polymer ?
#
loop_
_entity_poly.entity_id
_entity_poly.type
_entity_poly.pdbx_seq_one_letter_code
_entity_poly.pdbx_strand_id
1 'polypeptide(L)'
;MVSSTSELITQPVNREEVVPSRKRIKLPAWLEVVKPRLIPLLLATTVGGMALSEEWPLPSPRLACTLGGGALAAAAAGALNCLWEQDLDKRMKRTSNRALPSGRLSQSSVFIGAVACTLVSSALLVSGVNCLAAGLTLLGLCSYVLLYTAFLKPRTSQNIVFGGVAGAIPPLVGASAAAGHIGLGGWWLFSLVMVWTPAHFWALAILLKEDYRSVGIPMLPTVSGPFVTAKAISVYGYLTVFLSFLGCFVLPEGGLLYGILLLPYNSRLLQLVSRLRDNPEDLDRAKGLFRWSILYMFGVCFLLVISRLQVSIVFNDQLIALIKDFSIGFW
;
A
#
# COMPACT_ATOMS: atom_id res chain seq x y z
N MET A 1 -60.70 -21.02 7.19
CA MET A 1 -59.91 -20.22 8.15
C MET A 1 -58.44 -20.50 7.88
N VAL A 2 -57.82 -19.65 7.08
CA VAL A 2 -56.39 -19.73 6.71
C VAL A 2 -55.63 -18.93 7.75
N SER A 3 -54.78 -19.58 8.56
CA SER A 3 -53.87 -18.91 9.48
C SER A 3 -52.49 -18.87 8.83
N SER A 4 -52.12 -17.67 8.40
CA SER A 4 -50.83 -17.28 7.85
C SER A 4 -49.80 -17.10 8.97
N THR A 5 -48.86 -18.02 9.10
CA THR A 5 -47.62 -17.81 9.86
C THR A 5 -46.70 -16.88 9.07
N SER A 6 -46.59 -15.65 9.56
CA SER A 6 -45.71 -14.59 9.09
C SER A 6 -44.25 -15.05 9.04
N GLU A 7 -43.68 -15.08 7.83
CA GLU A 7 -42.23 -15.12 7.62
C GLU A 7 -41.59 -13.90 8.30
N LEU A 8 -40.66 -14.14 9.22
CA LEU A 8 -39.76 -13.12 9.74
C LEU A 8 -38.79 -12.74 8.62
N ILE A 9 -39.18 -11.75 7.82
CA ILE A 9 -38.30 -11.08 6.86
C ILE A 9 -37.21 -10.37 7.68
N THR A 10 -36.03 -10.99 7.79
CA THR A 10 -34.81 -10.32 8.22
C THR A 10 -34.54 -9.20 7.23
N GLN A 11 -34.84 -7.96 7.64
CA GLN A 11 -34.53 -6.79 6.83
C GLN A 11 -33.01 -6.72 6.59
N PRO A 12 -32.56 -6.48 5.35
CA PRO A 12 -31.15 -6.29 5.08
C PRO A 12 -30.65 -5.03 5.79
N VAL A 13 -29.65 -5.19 6.66
CA VAL A 13 -28.98 -4.11 7.39
C VAL A 13 -28.64 -2.97 6.45
N ASN A 14 -29.18 -1.79 6.73
CA ASN A 14 -28.98 -0.62 5.90
C ASN A 14 -27.53 -0.15 6.04
N ARG A 15 -26.86 0.11 4.91
CA ARG A 15 -25.42 0.45 4.82
C ARG A 15 -25.02 1.65 5.70
N GLU A 16 -25.99 2.50 6.01
CA GLU A 16 -25.82 3.71 6.84
C GLU A 16 -25.57 3.40 8.32
N GLU A 17 -25.97 2.23 8.82
CA GLU A 17 -25.72 1.79 10.20
C GLU A 17 -24.28 1.26 10.38
N VAL A 18 -23.65 0.75 9.32
CA VAL A 18 -22.34 0.07 9.38
C VAL A 18 -21.16 1.04 9.19
N VAL A 19 -21.40 2.17 8.52
CA VAL A 19 -20.36 3.18 8.27
C VAL A 19 -20.97 4.57 8.44
N PRO A 20 -20.70 5.29 9.56
CA PRO A 20 -21.16 6.66 9.69
C PRO A 20 -20.65 7.46 8.50
N SER A 21 -21.59 7.96 7.71
CA SER A 21 -21.34 8.84 6.56
C SER A 21 -20.69 10.12 7.08
N ARG A 22 -19.37 10.10 7.27
CA ARG A 22 -18.55 11.31 7.41
C ARG A 22 -18.97 12.25 6.28
N LYS A 23 -19.35 13.50 6.63
CA LYS A 23 -19.77 14.56 5.69
C LYS A 23 -19.16 14.32 4.31
N ARG A 24 -19.99 14.03 3.29
CA ARG A 24 -19.54 13.86 1.91
C ARG A 24 -18.97 15.20 1.42
N ILE A 25 -17.69 15.44 1.70
CA ILE A 25 -16.94 16.49 1.02
C ILE A 25 -16.94 16.08 -0.45
N LYS A 26 -17.68 16.81 -1.28
CA LYS A 26 -17.63 16.64 -2.73
C LYS A 26 -16.24 17.08 -3.16
N LEU A 27 -15.39 16.10 -3.47
CA LEU A 27 -14.08 16.39 -4.05
C LEU A 27 -14.29 17.03 -5.43
N PRO A 28 -13.43 17.98 -5.83
CA PRO A 28 -13.29 18.37 -7.22
C PRO A 28 -13.17 17.12 -8.11
N ALA A 29 -13.82 17.15 -9.27
CA ALA A 29 -13.94 15.99 -10.15
C ALA A 29 -12.58 15.33 -10.48
N TRP A 30 -11.54 16.14 -10.68
CA TRP A 30 -10.17 15.67 -10.92
C TRP A 30 -9.55 14.92 -9.72
N LEU A 31 -9.83 15.36 -8.50
CA LEU A 31 -9.34 14.68 -7.29
C LEU A 31 -10.03 13.34 -7.04
N GLU A 32 -11.23 13.12 -7.59
CA GLU A 32 -11.86 11.79 -7.56
C GLU A 32 -11.08 10.78 -8.42
N VAL A 33 -10.52 11.23 -9.54
CA VAL A 33 -9.85 10.39 -10.55
C VAL A 33 -8.38 10.12 -10.19
N VAL A 34 -7.69 11.10 -9.60
CA VAL A 34 -6.28 11.01 -9.18
C VAL A 34 -6.05 10.14 -7.94
N LYS A 35 -7.10 9.89 -7.14
CA LYS A 35 -7.04 9.09 -5.90
C LYS A 35 -5.92 9.55 -4.93
N PRO A 36 -5.91 10.82 -4.49
CA PRO A 36 -4.82 11.42 -3.71
C PRO A 36 -4.58 10.74 -2.35
N ARG A 37 -5.53 9.95 -1.84
CA ARG A 37 -5.38 9.21 -0.58
C ARG A 37 -4.38 8.06 -0.66
N LEU A 38 -4.06 7.57 -1.87
CA LEU A 38 -3.13 6.46 -2.07
C LEU A 38 -1.67 6.94 -2.18
N ILE A 39 -1.48 8.17 -2.66
CA ILE A 39 -0.16 8.75 -2.97
C ILE A 39 0.75 8.84 -1.74
N PRO A 40 0.30 9.33 -0.55
CA PRO A 40 1.19 9.52 0.59
C PRO A 40 1.92 8.26 1.04
N LEU A 41 1.27 7.10 1.00
CA LEU A 41 1.92 5.85 1.42
C LEU A 41 2.98 5.42 0.40
N LEU A 42 2.70 5.56 -0.89
CA LEU A 42 3.69 5.29 -1.94
C LEU A 42 4.91 6.20 -1.77
N LEU A 43 4.71 7.49 -1.53
CA LEU A 43 5.78 8.44 -1.26
C LEU A 43 6.54 8.11 0.02
N ALA A 44 5.86 7.69 1.09
CA ALA A 44 6.53 7.26 2.33
C ALA A 44 7.45 6.06 2.07
N THR A 45 7.01 5.09 1.27
CA THR A 45 7.87 3.96 0.88
C THR A 45 9.02 4.36 -0.04
N THR A 46 8.85 5.38 -0.89
CA THR A 46 9.95 6.00 -1.64
C THR A 46 10.98 6.63 -0.70
N VAL A 47 10.54 7.41 0.30
CA VAL A 47 11.45 7.99 1.31
C VAL A 47 12.14 6.89 2.12
N GLY A 48 11.43 5.83 2.51
CA GLY A 48 12.02 4.67 3.17
C GLY A 48 13.11 4.01 2.31
N GLY A 49 12.89 3.89 1.00
CA GLY A 49 13.89 3.41 0.05
C GLY A 49 15.13 4.31 -0.05
N MET A 50 14.94 5.63 0.02
CA MET A 50 16.06 6.58 0.09
C MET A 50 16.83 6.47 1.40
N ALA A 51 16.14 6.32 2.53
CA ALA A 51 16.76 6.22 3.86
C ALA A 51 17.63 4.97 4.03
N LEU A 52 17.35 3.91 3.27
CA LEU A 52 18.15 2.69 3.20
C LEU A 52 19.42 2.82 2.36
N SER A 53 19.59 3.93 1.65
CA SER A 53 20.77 4.22 0.84
C SER A 53 21.91 4.78 1.69
N GLU A 54 23.14 4.49 1.26
CA GLU A 54 24.37 5.03 1.86
C GLU A 54 24.42 6.56 1.76
N GLU A 55 23.98 7.11 0.62
CA GLU A 55 23.91 8.56 0.31
C GLU A 55 22.83 9.35 1.08
N TRP A 56 22.13 8.75 2.06
CA TRP A 56 21.14 9.46 2.87
C TRP A 56 21.79 10.31 3.97
N PRO A 57 21.38 11.59 4.19
CA PRO A 57 20.26 12.29 3.56
C PRO A 57 20.58 12.98 2.23
N LEU A 58 19.57 13.08 1.37
CA LEU A 58 19.71 13.69 0.04
C LEU A 58 19.54 15.22 0.07
N PRO A 59 20.15 15.94 -0.90
CA PRO A 59 19.85 17.35 -1.12
C PRO A 59 18.37 17.61 -1.40
N SER A 60 17.82 18.69 -0.85
CA SER A 60 16.39 19.05 -0.96
C SER A 60 15.83 19.05 -2.39
N PRO A 61 16.55 19.52 -3.43
CA PRO A 61 16.05 19.48 -4.80
C PRO A 61 15.80 18.06 -5.31
N ARG A 62 16.73 17.12 -5.06
CA ARG A 62 16.62 15.73 -5.51
C ARG A 62 15.45 15.03 -4.82
N LEU A 63 15.27 15.27 -3.52
CA LEU A 63 14.12 14.79 -2.76
C LEU A 63 12.81 15.34 -3.33
N ALA A 64 12.73 16.65 -3.57
CA ALA A 64 11.54 17.31 -4.12
C ALA A 64 11.20 16.79 -5.54
N CYS A 65 12.19 16.66 -6.43
CA CYS A 65 12.00 16.11 -7.76
C CYS A 65 11.51 14.65 -7.70
N THR A 66 12.08 13.83 -6.80
CA THR A 66 11.68 12.43 -6.68
C THR A 66 10.24 12.28 -6.16
N LEU A 67 9.89 13.02 -5.11
CA LEU A 67 8.54 12.96 -4.54
C LEU A 67 7.50 13.59 -5.46
N GLY A 68 7.84 14.70 -6.11
CA GLY A 68 6.99 15.35 -7.11
C GLY A 68 6.74 14.46 -8.33
N GLY A 69 7.79 13.85 -8.87
CA GLY A 69 7.70 12.88 -9.97
C GLY A 69 6.85 11.67 -9.57
N GLY A 70 7.17 11.03 -8.45
CA GLY A 70 6.41 9.89 -7.93
C GLY A 70 4.92 10.23 -7.70
N ALA A 71 4.60 11.42 -7.19
CA ALA A 71 3.23 11.87 -7.00
C ALA A 71 2.47 12.06 -8.32
N LEU A 72 3.11 12.67 -9.32
CA LEU A 72 2.54 12.86 -10.66
C LEU A 72 2.31 11.52 -11.37
N ALA A 73 3.25 10.59 -11.29
CA ALA A 73 3.10 9.26 -11.84
C ALA A 73 1.98 8.47 -11.14
N ALA A 74 1.90 8.52 -9.80
CA ALA A 74 0.82 7.89 -9.06
C ALA A 74 -0.54 8.48 -9.39
N ALA A 75 -0.61 9.81 -9.59
CA ALA A 75 -1.81 10.50 -10.03
C ALA A 75 -2.25 10.06 -11.44
N ALA A 76 -1.30 9.98 -12.38
CA ALA A 76 -1.55 9.48 -13.73
C ALA A 76 -2.03 8.01 -13.71
N ALA A 77 -1.38 7.15 -12.93
CA ALA A 77 -1.76 5.75 -12.76
C ALA A 77 -3.18 5.60 -12.18
N GLY A 78 -3.54 6.41 -11.19
CA GLY A 78 -4.89 6.49 -10.63
C GLY A 78 -5.93 6.92 -11.67
N ALA A 79 -5.59 7.92 -12.48
CA ALA A 79 -6.45 8.43 -13.54
C ALA A 79 -6.69 7.41 -14.65
N LEU A 80 -5.63 6.76 -15.14
CA LEU A 80 -5.71 5.71 -16.15
C LEU A 80 -6.47 4.48 -15.64
N ASN A 81 -6.28 4.09 -14.38
CA ASN A 81 -7.07 3.03 -13.77
C ASN A 81 -8.56 3.39 -13.71
N CYS A 82 -8.92 4.62 -13.33
CA CYS A 82 -10.33 5.05 -13.37
C CYS A 82 -10.91 5.04 -14.79
N LEU A 83 -10.11 5.46 -15.78
CA LEU A 83 -10.50 5.45 -17.19
C LEU A 83 -10.75 4.03 -17.69
N TRP A 84 -9.85 3.09 -17.37
CA TRP A 84 -10.00 1.69 -17.74
C TRP A 84 -11.23 1.04 -17.10
N GLU A 85 -11.53 1.40 -15.85
CA GLU A 85 -12.62 0.79 -15.09
C GLU A 85 -13.96 1.52 -15.23
N GLN A 86 -14.05 2.55 -16.07
CA GLN A 86 -15.22 3.43 -16.12
C GLN A 86 -16.54 2.68 -16.34
N ASP A 87 -16.58 1.71 -17.25
CA ASP A 87 -17.81 0.96 -17.54
C ASP A 87 -18.17 -0.04 -16.44
N LEU A 88 -17.17 -0.59 -15.74
CA LEU A 88 -17.39 -1.37 -14.53
C LEU A 88 -17.94 -0.49 -13.41
N ASP A 89 -17.35 0.70 -13.22
CA ASP A 89 -17.75 1.65 -12.20
C ASP A 89 -19.17 2.19 -12.42
N LYS A 90 -19.65 2.30 -13.67
CA LYS A 90 -21.06 2.63 -13.99
C LYS A 90 -22.05 1.59 -13.46
N ARG A 91 -21.66 0.31 -13.42
CA ARG A 91 -22.53 -0.80 -12.98
C ARG A 91 -22.55 -1.01 -11.46
N MET A 92 -21.69 -0.32 -10.71
CA MET A 92 -21.60 -0.43 -9.26
C MET A 92 -22.31 0.72 -8.55
N LYS A 93 -23.28 0.41 -7.67
CA LYS A 93 -24.05 1.41 -6.88
C LYS A 93 -23.18 2.45 -6.15
N ARG A 94 -21.99 2.05 -5.70
CA ARG A 94 -21.06 2.92 -4.94
C ARG A 94 -20.32 3.92 -5.83
N THR A 95 -20.06 3.59 -7.09
CA THR A 95 -19.12 4.32 -7.95
C THR A 95 -19.77 4.95 -9.17
N SER A 96 -21.02 4.61 -9.47
CA SER A 96 -21.79 5.15 -10.60
C SER A 96 -21.90 6.68 -10.61
N ASN A 97 -21.86 7.32 -9.44
CA ASN A 97 -21.93 8.79 -9.29
C ASN A 97 -20.56 9.49 -9.34
N ARG A 98 -19.46 8.76 -9.53
CA ARG A 98 -18.12 9.35 -9.64
C ARG A 98 -17.99 10.16 -10.93
N ALA A 99 -17.07 11.12 -10.92
CA ALA A 99 -16.91 12.11 -11.98
C ALA A 99 -16.81 11.52 -13.39
N LEU A 100 -16.08 10.41 -13.56
CA LEU A 100 -15.88 9.80 -14.86
C LEU A 100 -17.05 8.89 -15.30
N PRO A 101 -17.57 7.96 -14.47
CA PRO A 101 -18.79 7.21 -14.77
C PRO A 101 -20.03 8.09 -15.04
N SER A 102 -20.17 9.20 -14.32
CA SER A 102 -21.31 10.11 -14.42
C SER A 102 -21.17 11.16 -15.54
N GLY A 103 -20.08 11.15 -16.32
CA GLY A 103 -19.84 12.10 -17.40
C GLY A 103 -19.48 13.54 -16.97
N ARG A 104 -19.23 13.80 -15.68
CA ARG A 104 -18.76 15.12 -15.20
C ARG A 104 -17.34 15.45 -15.67
N LEU A 105 -16.57 14.43 -16.07
CA LEU A 105 -15.28 14.58 -16.75
C LEU A 105 -15.30 13.83 -18.07
N SER A 106 -14.75 14.46 -19.10
CA SER A 106 -14.53 13.84 -20.40
C SER A 106 -13.41 12.79 -20.33
N GLN A 107 -13.63 11.64 -20.96
CA GLN A 107 -12.64 10.56 -21.10
C GLN A 107 -11.35 11.07 -21.76
N SER A 108 -11.47 11.82 -22.86
CA SER A 108 -10.33 12.36 -23.59
C SER A 108 -9.52 13.32 -22.74
N SER A 109 -10.18 14.18 -21.96
CA SER A 109 -9.50 15.09 -21.04
C SER A 109 -8.72 14.34 -19.96
N VAL A 110 -9.31 13.30 -19.36
CA VAL A 110 -8.64 12.48 -18.36
C VAL A 110 -7.44 11.75 -18.96
N PHE A 111 -7.58 11.18 -20.16
CA PHE A 111 -6.49 10.51 -20.86
C PHE A 111 -5.32 11.47 -21.16
N ILE A 112 -5.61 12.62 -21.77
CA ILE A 112 -4.60 13.66 -22.09
C ILE A 112 -3.92 14.14 -20.80
N GLY A 113 -4.69 14.40 -19.74
CA GLY A 113 -4.15 14.81 -18.44
C GLY A 113 -3.22 13.76 -17.82
N ALA A 114 -3.59 12.48 -17.91
CA ALA A 114 -2.75 11.40 -17.39
C ALA A 114 -1.45 11.22 -18.19
N VAL A 115 -1.52 11.31 -19.53
CA VAL A 115 -0.33 11.27 -20.40
C VAL A 115 0.58 12.47 -20.11
N ALA A 116 0.02 13.68 -20.01
CA ALA A 116 0.77 14.88 -19.66
C ALA A 116 1.46 14.74 -18.29
N CYS A 117 0.75 14.27 -17.26
CA CYS A 117 1.33 14.01 -15.93
C CYS A 117 2.47 12.98 -15.99
N THR A 118 2.33 11.94 -16.83
CA THR A 118 3.37 10.92 -17.02
C THR A 118 4.63 11.50 -17.68
N LEU A 119 4.46 12.34 -18.70
CA LEU A 119 5.57 13.02 -19.37
C LEU A 119 6.28 14.00 -18.44
N VAL A 120 5.53 14.83 -17.72
CA VAL A 120 6.08 15.78 -16.74
C VAL A 120 6.81 15.04 -15.61
N SER A 121 6.21 13.96 -15.09
CA SER A 121 6.87 13.10 -14.10
C SER A 121 8.21 12.56 -14.61
N SER A 122 8.22 12.04 -15.84
CA SER A 122 9.43 11.46 -16.43
C SER A 122 10.51 12.51 -16.67
N ALA A 123 10.13 13.66 -17.24
CA ALA A 123 11.04 14.77 -17.46
C ALA A 123 11.64 15.28 -16.13
N LEU A 124 10.82 15.40 -15.08
CA LEU A 124 11.25 15.84 -13.75
C LEU A 124 12.25 14.86 -13.12
N LEU A 125 12.01 13.55 -13.26
CA LEU A 125 12.91 12.53 -12.72
C LEU A 125 14.21 12.40 -13.52
N VAL A 126 14.16 12.47 -14.85
CA VAL A 126 15.36 12.41 -15.69
C VAL A 126 16.26 13.62 -15.44
N SER A 127 15.69 14.82 -15.33
CA SER A 127 16.44 16.07 -15.15
C SER A 127 16.90 16.30 -13.71
N GLY A 128 16.08 15.96 -12.71
CA GLY A 128 16.35 16.26 -11.30
C GLY A 128 16.88 15.09 -10.48
N VAL A 129 16.86 13.86 -11.01
CA VAL A 129 17.19 12.65 -10.27
C VAL A 129 18.12 11.73 -11.08
N ASN A 130 17.58 10.85 -11.93
CA ASN A 130 18.29 10.00 -12.88
C ASN A 130 17.31 9.18 -13.74
N CYS A 131 17.82 8.60 -14.84
CA CYS A 131 17.03 7.78 -15.76
C CYS A 131 16.50 6.48 -15.12
N LEU A 132 17.21 5.89 -14.16
CA LEU A 132 16.79 4.65 -13.50
C LEU A 132 15.51 4.87 -12.68
N ALA A 133 15.47 5.93 -11.87
CA ALA A 133 14.30 6.31 -11.08
C ALA A 133 13.10 6.64 -11.99
N ALA A 134 13.34 7.31 -13.11
CA ALA A 134 12.30 7.58 -14.13
C ALA A 134 11.75 6.28 -14.74
N GLY A 135 12.64 5.37 -15.17
CA GLY A 135 12.27 4.08 -15.75
C GLY A 135 11.49 3.19 -14.78
N LEU A 136 11.93 3.12 -13.52
CA LEU A 136 11.21 2.39 -12.46
C LEU A 136 9.84 2.99 -12.17
N THR A 137 9.73 4.32 -12.16
CA THR A 137 8.44 5.01 -11.96
C THR A 137 7.46 4.70 -13.10
N LEU A 138 7.93 4.72 -14.34
CA LEU A 138 7.15 4.29 -15.51
C LEU A 138 6.76 2.82 -15.44
N LEU A 139 7.69 1.95 -15.03
CA LEU A 139 7.40 0.53 -14.81
C LEU A 139 6.30 0.34 -13.76
N GLY A 140 6.32 1.11 -12.68
CA GLY A 140 5.28 1.10 -11.64
C GLY A 140 3.90 1.50 -12.19
N LEU A 141 3.85 2.58 -12.95
CA LEU A 141 2.63 3.05 -13.62
C LEU A 141 2.08 1.98 -14.59
N CYS A 142 2.93 1.47 -15.49
CA CYS A 142 2.55 0.45 -16.46
C CYS A 142 2.11 -0.86 -15.78
N SER A 143 2.81 -1.28 -14.72
CA SER A 143 2.44 -2.47 -13.95
C SER A 143 1.08 -2.30 -13.27
N TYR A 144 0.75 -1.10 -12.77
CA TYR A 144 -0.55 -0.87 -12.16
C TYR A 144 -1.70 -0.90 -13.17
N VAL A 145 -1.51 -0.25 -14.33
CA VAL A 145 -2.56 -0.11 -15.35
C VAL A 145 -2.69 -1.37 -16.19
N LEU A 146 -1.59 -1.88 -16.76
CA LEU A 146 -1.63 -3.00 -17.70
C LEU A 146 -1.65 -4.35 -16.98
N LEU A 147 -0.67 -4.59 -16.10
CA LEU A 147 -0.55 -5.88 -15.43
C LEU A 147 -1.67 -6.08 -14.40
N TYR A 148 -1.85 -5.14 -13.46
CA TYR A 148 -2.86 -5.30 -12.42
C TYR A 148 -4.28 -5.01 -12.94
N THR A 149 -4.55 -3.79 -13.42
CA THR A 149 -5.93 -3.36 -13.73
C THR A 149 -6.51 -4.10 -14.94
N ALA A 150 -5.79 -4.12 -16.07
CA ALA A 150 -6.28 -4.70 -17.30
C ALA A 150 -6.19 -6.23 -17.33
N PHE A 151 -5.09 -6.81 -16.81
CA PHE A 151 -4.82 -8.23 -16.96
C PHE A 151 -5.26 -9.08 -15.76
N LEU A 152 -4.65 -8.87 -14.59
CA LEU A 152 -4.80 -9.75 -13.43
C LEU A 152 -6.14 -9.60 -12.71
N LYS A 153 -6.55 -8.37 -12.39
CA LYS A 153 -7.74 -8.06 -11.60
C LYS A 153 -9.01 -8.79 -12.08
N PRO A 154 -9.35 -8.81 -13.37
CA PRO A 154 -10.55 -9.50 -13.85
C PRO A 154 -10.39 -11.03 -14.02
N ARG A 155 -9.16 -11.58 -13.98
CA ARG A 155 -8.90 -12.97 -14.43
C ARG A 155 -8.48 -13.96 -13.35
N THR A 156 -7.96 -13.51 -12.21
CA THR A 156 -7.39 -14.43 -11.20
C THR A 156 -7.64 -13.97 -9.78
N SER A 157 -7.78 -14.91 -8.84
CA SER A 157 -7.83 -14.65 -7.39
C SER A 157 -6.48 -14.30 -6.78
N GLN A 158 -5.38 -14.55 -7.50
CA GLN A 158 -4.02 -14.16 -7.14
C GLN A 158 -3.67 -12.74 -7.62
N ASN A 159 -4.67 -11.97 -8.06
CA ASN A 159 -4.47 -10.64 -8.64
C ASN A 159 -3.74 -9.67 -7.71
N ILE A 160 -3.93 -9.75 -6.39
CA ILE A 160 -3.23 -8.91 -5.41
C ILE A 160 -1.79 -9.33 -5.20
N VAL A 161 -1.52 -10.63 -5.22
CA VAL A 161 -0.16 -11.16 -4.98
C VAL A 161 0.77 -10.67 -6.07
N PHE A 162 0.39 -10.85 -7.33
CA PHE A 162 1.20 -10.38 -8.47
C PHE A 162 0.98 -8.90 -8.77
N GLY A 163 -0.22 -8.37 -8.54
CA GLY A 163 -0.53 -6.96 -8.75
C GLY A 163 0.15 -6.03 -7.74
N GLY A 164 0.60 -6.56 -6.59
CA GLY A 164 1.35 -5.83 -5.59
C GLY A 164 2.66 -5.25 -6.08
N VAL A 165 3.21 -5.74 -7.21
CA VAL A 165 4.46 -5.27 -7.81
C VAL A 165 4.42 -3.75 -8.04
N ALA A 166 3.31 -3.23 -8.54
CA ALA A 166 3.18 -1.79 -8.77
C ALA A 166 3.28 -0.96 -7.48
N GLY A 167 2.73 -1.47 -6.38
CA GLY A 167 2.81 -0.82 -5.07
C GLY A 167 4.17 -0.98 -4.38
N ALA A 168 4.96 -1.98 -4.78
CA ALA A 168 6.27 -2.29 -4.21
C ALA A 168 7.45 -1.61 -4.93
N ILE A 169 7.24 -1.07 -6.13
CA ILE A 169 8.26 -0.33 -6.90
C ILE A 169 8.74 0.99 -6.27
N PRO A 170 7.92 1.80 -5.56
CA PRO A 170 8.38 3.08 -5.00
C PRO A 170 9.63 3.00 -4.10
N PRO A 171 9.83 1.98 -3.24
CA PRO A 171 11.11 1.69 -2.59
C PRO A 171 12.32 1.64 -3.53
N LEU A 172 12.19 0.99 -4.69
CA LEU A 172 13.26 0.90 -5.68
C LEU A 172 13.53 2.26 -6.34
N VAL A 173 12.45 3.03 -6.61
CA VAL A 173 12.57 4.41 -7.08
C VAL A 173 13.35 5.24 -6.05
N GLY A 174 13.03 5.11 -4.76
CA GLY A 174 13.72 5.79 -3.67
C GLY A 174 15.21 5.44 -3.59
N ALA A 175 15.54 4.15 -3.58
CA ALA A 175 16.92 3.67 -3.54
C ALA A 175 17.73 4.14 -4.77
N SER A 176 17.16 4.00 -5.98
CA SER A 176 17.79 4.48 -7.21
C SER A 176 17.93 6.00 -7.26
N ALA A 177 16.98 6.75 -6.70
CA ALA A 177 17.05 8.19 -6.62
C ALA A 177 18.19 8.64 -5.68
N ALA A 178 18.44 7.89 -4.61
CA ALA A 178 19.48 8.22 -3.65
C ALA A 178 20.88 7.86 -4.17
N ALA A 179 21.11 6.60 -4.54
CA ALA A 179 22.43 6.06 -4.88
C ALA A 179 22.73 5.95 -6.39
N GLY A 180 21.73 6.13 -7.26
CA GLY A 180 21.88 5.87 -8.71
C GLY A 180 21.80 4.38 -9.09
N HIS A 181 21.70 3.47 -8.13
CA HIS A 181 21.50 2.02 -8.34
C HIS A 181 20.50 1.46 -7.31
N ILE A 182 20.09 0.20 -7.49
CA ILE A 182 19.23 -0.49 -6.52
C ILE A 182 20.11 -1.36 -5.63
N GLY A 183 20.35 -0.93 -4.39
CA GLY A 183 21.02 -1.74 -3.37
C GLY A 183 20.11 -2.81 -2.76
N LEU A 184 20.68 -3.67 -1.91
CA LEU A 184 19.94 -4.71 -1.18
C LEU A 184 18.81 -4.11 -0.33
N GLY A 185 19.01 -2.92 0.24
CA GLY A 185 17.98 -2.19 0.98
C GLY A 185 16.70 -1.92 0.18
N GLY A 186 16.85 -1.45 -1.06
CA GLY A 186 15.72 -1.21 -1.95
C GLY A 186 14.92 -2.50 -2.22
N TRP A 187 15.62 -3.58 -2.53
CA TRP A 187 14.99 -4.90 -2.79
C TRP A 187 14.33 -5.51 -1.55
N TRP A 188 14.92 -5.30 -0.37
CA TRP A 188 14.31 -5.72 0.89
C TRP A 188 12.98 -4.99 1.13
N LEU A 189 12.95 -3.66 1.02
CA LEU A 189 11.72 -2.90 1.25
C LEU A 189 10.68 -3.17 0.16
N PHE A 190 11.10 -3.35 -1.10
CA PHE A 190 10.23 -3.87 -2.17
C PHE A 190 9.59 -5.20 -1.76
N SER A 191 10.40 -6.14 -1.28
CA SER A 191 9.92 -7.47 -0.86
C SER A 191 8.98 -7.38 0.34
N LEU A 192 9.27 -6.49 1.29
CA LEU A 192 8.42 -6.22 2.45
C LEU A 192 7.05 -5.69 2.02
N VAL A 193 7.01 -4.72 1.10
CA VAL A 193 5.75 -4.21 0.55
C VAL A 193 5.00 -5.30 -0.23
N MET A 194 5.71 -6.13 -0.99
CA MET A 194 5.10 -7.26 -1.72
C MET A 194 4.40 -8.25 -0.79
N VAL A 195 5.04 -8.68 0.31
CA VAL A 195 4.42 -9.64 1.24
C VAL A 195 3.35 -8.99 2.12
N TRP A 196 3.47 -7.69 2.42
CA TRP A 196 2.47 -6.95 3.17
C TRP A 196 1.18 -6.72 2.36
N THR A 197 1.30 -6.55 1.03
CA THR A 197 0.18 -6.17 0.16
C THR A 197 -1.00 -7.15 0.22
N PRO A 198 -0.81 -8.48 0.14
CA PRO A 198 -1.91 -9.45 0.29
C PRO A 198 -2.62 -9.35 1.64
N ALA A 199 -1.87 -9.28 2.75
CA ALA A 199 -2.47 -9.17 4.08
C ALA A 199 -3.28 -7.87 4.24
N HIS A 200 -2.77 -6.77 3.70
CA HIS A 200 -3.45 -5.47 3.71
C HIS A 200 -4.70 -5.46 2.84
N PHE A 201 -4.58 -5.80 1.56
CA PHE A 201 -5.64 -5.61 0.59
C PHE A 201 -6.74 -6.67 0.72
N TRP A 202 -6.41 -7.91 1.09
CA TRP A 202 -7.45 -8.91 1.31
C TRP A 202 -8.32 -8.59 2.53
N ALA A 203 -7.78 -7.91 3.56
CA ALA A 203 -8.59 -7.40 4.65
C ALA A 203 -9.65 -6.39 4.14
N LEU A 204 -9.30 -5.52 3.19
CA LEU A 204 -10.27 -4.66 2.50
C LEU A 204 -11.23 -5.47 1.61
N ALA A 205 -10.73 -6.48 0.92
CA ALA A 205 -11.54 -7.28 0.00
C ALA A 205 -12.62 -8.09 0.73
N ILE A 206 -12.42 -8.47 2.00
CA ILE A 206 -13.48 -9.05 2.85
C ILE A 206 -14.63 -8.05 3.03
N LEU A 207 -14.32 -6.77 3.29
CA LEU A 207 -15.32 -5.71 3.47
C LEU A 207 -16.11 -5.39 2.19
N LEU A 208 -15.47 -5.60 1.03
CA LEU A 208 -16.02 -5.27 -0.29
C LEU A 208 -16.42 -6.52 -1.08
N LYS A 209 -16.53 -7.67 -0.43
CA LYS A 209 -16.76 -8.98 -1.07
C LYS A 209 -18.01 -8.95 -1.97
N GLU A 210 -19.13 -8.45 -1.46
CA GLU A 210 -20.39 -8.41 -2.22
C GLU A 210 -20.34 -7.40 -3.38
N ASP A 211 -19.64 -6.27 -3.21
CA ASP A 211 -19.39 -5.32 -4.30
C ASP A 211 -18.62 -6.03 -5.44
N TYR A 212 -17.55 -6.78 -5.12
CA TYR A 212 -16.78 -7.53 -6.13
C TYR A 212 -17.57 -8.66 -6.77
N ARG A 213 -18.37 -9.39 -5.99
CA ARG A 213 -19.24 -10.46 -6.48
C ARG A 213 -20.25 -9.95 -7.50
N SER A 214 -20.84 -8.78 -7.25
CA SER A 214 -21.86 -8.19 -8.13
C SER A 214 -21.37 -7.85 -9.53
N VAL A 215 -20.05 -7.66 -9.72
CA VAL A 215 -19.42 -7.36 -11.01
C VAL A 215 -18.51 -8.48 -11.51
N GLY A 216 -18.59 -9.67 -10.90
CA GLY A 216 -17.86 -10.85 -11.35
C GLY A 216 -16.34 -10.78 -11.20
N ILE A 217 -15.82 -9.93 -10.30
CA ILE A 217 -14.36 -9.84 -10.07
C ILE A 217 -13.95 -10.99 -9.12
N PRO A 218 -13.03 -11.90 -9.54
CA PRO A 218 -12.70 -13.10 -8.79
C PRO A 218 -11.70 -12.82 -7.64
N MET A 219 -12.03 -11.92 -6.71
CA MET A 219 -11.21 -11.67 -5.53
C MET A 219 -11.17 -12.89 -4.61
N LEU A 220 -10.06 -13.12 -3.89
CA LEU A 220 -9.90 -14.28 -3.01
C LEU A 220 -11.08 -14.50 -2.03
N PRO A 221 -11.61 -13.46 -1.32
CA PRO A 221 -12.78 -13.62 -0.47
C PRO A 221 -14.06 -13.99 -1.22
N THR A 222 -14.17 -13.60 -2.49
CA THR A 222 -15.32 -13.89 -3.36
C THR A 222 -15.28 -15.34 -3.85
N VAL A 223 -14.09 -15.86 -4.15
CA VAL A 223 -13.89 -17.21 -4.70
C VAL A 223 -13.81 -18.27 -3.60
N SER A 224 -13.04 -18.00 -2.54
CA SER A 224 -12.71 -19.00 -1.50
C SER A 224 -13.28 -18.66 -0.12
N GLY A 225 -13.99 -17.54 0.01
CA GLY A 225 -14.65 -17.14 1.24
C GLY A 225 -13.72 -16.49 2.29
N PRO A 226 -14.31 -15.91 3.34
CA PRO A 226 -13.56 -15.19 4.37
C PRO A 226 -12.59 -16.08 5.16
N PHE A 227 -12.95 -17.34 5.43
CA PHE A 227 -12.11 -18.27 6.19
C PHE A 227 -10.76 -18.55 5.53
N VAL A 228 -10.76 -18.95 4.25
CA VAL A 228 -9.51 -19.19 3.49
C VAL A 228 -8.71 -17.90 3.37
N THR A 229 -9.39 -16.77 3.15
CA THR A 229 -8.75 -15.46 3.05
C THR A 229 -8.08 -15.08 4.37
N ALA A 230 -8.72 -15.25 5.52
CA ALA A 230 -8.15 -14.92 6.82
C ALA A 230 -6.93 -15.78 7.17
N LYS A 231 -6.91 -17.07 6.75
CA LYS A 231 -5.73 -17.92 6.85
C LYS A 231 -4.59 -17.40 5.98
N ALA A 232 -4.87 -17.02 4.73
CA ALA A 232 -3.87 -16.45 3.83
C ALA A 232 -3.32 -15.11 4.35
N ILE A 233 -4.20 -14.21 4.83
CA ILE A 233 -3.83 -12.97 5.53
C ILE A 233 -2.90 -13.28 6.70
N SER A 234 -3.15 -14.36 7.45
CA SER A 234 -2.30 -14.75 8.56
C SER A 234 -0.89 -15.14 8.15
N VAL A 235 -0.77 -15.98 7.12
CA VAL A 235 0.53 -16.37 6.56
C VAL A 235 1.32 -15.14 6.10
N TYR A 236 0.71 -14.27 5.30
CA TYR A 236 1.36 -13.04 4.86
C TYR A 236 1.63 -12.06 6.00
N GLY A 237 0.80 -12.05 7.05
CA GLY A 237 1.04 -11.28 8.27
C GLY A 237 2.30 -11.72 9.02
N TYR A 238 2.48 -13.03 9.21
CA TYR A 238 3.71 -13.58 9.80
C TYR A 238 4.94 -13.32 8.93
N LEU A 239 4.82 -13.50 7.62
CA LEU A 239 5.90 -13.18 6.68
C LEU A 239 6.28 -11.70 6.70
N THR A 240 5.30 -10.80 6.82
CA THR A 240 5.52 -9.35 6.94
C THR A 240 6.31 -9.02 8.20
N VAL A 241 5.99 -9.66 9.32
CA VAL A 241 6.71 -9.48 10.60
C VAL A 241 8.12 -10.02 10.52
N PHE A 242 8.29 -11.23 9.96
CA PHE A 242 9.61 -11.81 9.77
C PHE A 242 10.49 -10.93 8.88
N LEU A 243 9.96 -10.51 7.73
CA LEU A 243 10.71 -9.70 6.78
C LEU A 243 10.97 -8.29 7.29
N SER A 244 10.07 -7.71 8.11
CA SER A 244 10.32 -6.40 8.73
C SER A 244 11.49 -6.44 9.71
N PHE A 245 11.63 -7.53 10.49
CA PHE A 245 12.80 -7.68 11.37
C PHE A 245 14.13 -7.77 10.61
N LEU A 246 14.15 -8.30 9.39
CA LEU A 246 15.38 -8.31 8.58
C LEU A 246 15.89 -6.90 8.27
N GLY A 247 15.04 -5.87 8.39
CA GLY A 247 15.44 -4.46 8.30
C GLY A 247 16.54 -4.07 9.30
N CYS A 248 16.65 -4.76 10.45
CA CYS A 248 17.71 -4.53 11.43
C CYS A 248 19.11 -4.80 10.87
N PHE A 249 19.22 -5.71 9.90
CA PHE A 249 20.49 -6.11 9.28
C PHE A 249 20.73 -5.42 7.93
N VAL A 250 19.67 -4.97 7.28
CA VAL A 250 19.73 -4.33 5.97
C VAL A 250 20.00 -2.84 6.07
N LEU A 251 19.61 -2.21 7.18
CA LEU A 251 19.96 -0.82 7.48
C LEU A 251 21.48 -0.67 7.60
N PRO A 252 22.10 0.33 6.94
CA PRO A 252 23.53 0.60 7.11
C PRO A 252 23.88 0.92 8.56
N GLU A 253 23.01 1.65 9.26
CA GLU A 253 23.20 2.06 10.66
C GLU A 253 21.84 2.16 11.37
N GLY A 254 21.86 2.12 12.71
CA GLY A 254 20.66 2.31 13.55
C GLY A 254 19.70 1.11 13.57
N GLY A 255 20.15 -0.05 13.10
CA GLY A 255 19.35 -1.28 12.99
C GLY A 255 18.76 -1.78 14.31
N LEU A 256 19.48 -1.66 15.43
CA LEU A 256 18.98 -2.12 16.73
C LEU A 256 17.84 -1.25 17.24
N LEU A 257 17.97 0.08 17.14
CA LEU A 257 16.90 0.99 17.52
C LEU A 257 15.64 0.76 16.67
N TYR A 258 15.83 0.58 15.35
CA TYR A 258 14.74 0.19 14.45
C TYR A 258 14.04 -1.09 14.95
N GLY A 259 14.80 -2.14 15.26
CA GLY A 259 14.25 -3.42 15.73
C GLY A 259 13.46 -3.30 17.03
N ILE A 260 13.96 -2.54 18.01
CA ILE A 260 13.28 -2.30 19.28
C ILE A 260 11.97 -1.53 19.06
N LEU A 261 12.01 -0.45 18.29
CA LEU A 261 10.82 0.37 18.02
C LEU A 261 9.79 -0.33 17.14
N LEU A 262 10.21 -1.34 16.37
CA LEU A 262 9.33 -2.16 15.53
C LEU A 262 8.49 -3.17 16.34
N LEU A 263 8.94 -3.58 17.54
CA LEU A 263 8.23 -4.55 18.39
C LEU A 263 6.74 -4.22 18.64
N PRO A 264 6.34 -3.00 19.05
CA PRO A 264 4.93 -2.67 19.24
C PRO A 264 4.11 -2.75 17.94
N TYR A 265 4.71 -2.38 16.80
CA TYR A 265 4.07 -2.45 15.49
C TYR A 265 3.79 -3.90 15.07
N ASN A 266 4.81 -4.76 15.20
CA ASN A 266 4.72 -6.20 14.90
C ASN A 266 3.74 -6.90 15.85
N SER A 267 3.82 -6.63 17.16
CA SER A 267 2.94 -7.23 18.17
C SER A 267 1.47 -6.92 17.89
N ARG A 268 1.16 -5.66 17.56
CA ARG A 268 -0.22 -5.26 17.24
C ARG A 268 -0.70 -5.85 15.90
N LEU A 269 0.17 -5.94 14.90
CA LEU A 269 -0.17 -6.58 13.62
C LEU A 269 -0.53 -8.06 13.84
N LEU A 270 0.30 -8.82 14.56
CA LEU A 270 0.05 -10.23 14.89
C LEU A 270 -1.24 -10.42 15.68
N GLN A 271 -1.52 -9.52 16.64
CA GLN A 271 -2.76 -9.56 17.40
C GLN A 271 -3.99 -9.38 16.49
N LEU A 272 -3.97 -8.42 15.57
CA LEU A 272 -5.10 -8.16 14.66
C LEU A 272 -5.29 -9.27 13.63
N VAL A 273 -4.18 -9.79 13.10
CA VAL A 273 -4.18 -10.97 12.22
C VAL A 273 -4.80 -12.17 12.92
N SER A 274 -4.39 -12.47 14.15
CA SER A 274 -4.92 -13.60 14.92
C SER A 274 -6.40 -13.41 15.21
N ARG A 275 -6.81 -12.22 15.65
CA ARG A 275 -8.24 -11.90 15.89
C ARG A 275 -9.08 -12.09 14.63
N LEU A 276 -8.62 -11.65 13.46
CA LEU A 276 -9.36 -11.85 12.21
C LEU A 276 -9.39 -13.33 11.81
N ARG A 277 -8.32 -14.08 12.03
CA ARG A 277 -8.29 -15.53 11.79
C ARG A 277 -9.31 -16.27 12.66
N ASP A 278 -9.44 -15.86 13.92
CA ASP A 278 -10.34 -16.53 14.87
C ASP A 278 -11.82 -16.23 14.56
N ASN A 279 -12.13 -15.04 14.04
CA ASN A 279 -13.48 -14.69 13.54
C ASN A 279 -13.42 -14.05 12.14
N PRO A 280 -13.31 -14.86 11.07
CA PRO A 280 -13.09 -14.37 9.70
C PRO A 280 -14.22 -13.53 9.08
N GLU A 281 -15.44 -13.65 9.61
CA GLU A 281 -16.62 -12.93 9.11
C GLU A 281 -16.86 -11.58 9.82
N ASP A 282 -16.11 -11.30 10.88
CA ASP A 282 -16.21 -10.05 11.64
C ASP A 282 -15.61 -8.88 10.82
N LEU A 283 -16.50 -8.08 10.24
CA LEU A 283 -16.14 -6.93 9.40
C LEU A 283 -15.38 -5.84 10.18
N ASP A 284 -15.62 -5.70 11.48
CA ASP A 284 -14.90 -4.71 12.29
C ASP A 284 -13.44 -5.12 12.51
N ARG A 285 -13.17 -6.43 12.64
CA ARG A 285 -11.80 -6.96 12.68
C ARG A 285 -11.08 -6.74 11.35
N ALA A 286 -11.73 -7.05 10.22
CA ALA A 286 -11.15 -6.83 8.90
C ALA A 286 -10.83 -5.34 8.65
N LYS A 287 -11.74 -4.45 9.04
CA LYS A 287 -11.58 -2.99 8.99
C LYS A 287 -10.48 -2.49 9.93
N GLY A 288 -10.38 -3.04 11.14
CA GLY A 288 -9.33 -2.75 12.11
C GLY A 288 -7.95 -3.13 11.57
N LEU A 289 -7.81 -4.34 11.02
CA LEU A 289 -6.58 -4.81 10.40
C LEU A 289 -6.18 -3.93 9.20
N PHE A 290 -7.12 -3.64 8.29
CA PHE A 290 -6.85 -2.79 7.12
C PHE A 290 -6.35 -1.39 7.51
N ARG A 291 -6.94 -0.76 8.53
CA ARG A 291 -6.51 0.55 9.01
C ARG A 291 -5.14 0.50 9.68
N TRP A 292 -4.93 -0.50 10.54
CA TRP A 292 -3.66 -0.67 11.22
C TRP A 292 -2.54 -0.99 10.25
N SER A 293 -2.77 -1.80 9.22
CA SER A 293 -1.73 -2.17 8.27
C SER A 293 -1.22 -0.97 7.45
N ILE A 294 -2.06 0.04 7.21
CA ILE A 294 -1.62 1.33 6.62
C ILE A 294 -0.68 2.05 7.57
N LEU A 295 -1.10 2.21 8.83
CA LEU A 295 -0.29 2.86 9.87
C LEU A 295 1.01 2.09 10.12
N TYR A 296 0.97 0.76 10.06
CA TYR A 296 2.12 -0.11 10.18
C TYR A 296 3.16 0.20 9.10
N MET A 297 2.75 0.29 7.83
CA MET A 297 3.69 0.56 6.74
C MET A 297 4.25 2.00 6.80
N PHE A 298 3.43 2.99 7.14
CA PHE A 298 3.93 4.34 7.45
C PHE A 298 4.91 4.33 8.62
N GLY A 299 4.59 3.57 9.68
CA GLY A 299 5.43 3.39 10.85
C GLY A 299 6.79 2.80 10.49
N VAL A 300 6.82 1.71 9.72
CA VAL A 300 8.07 1.13 9.21
C VAL A 300 8.89 2.17 8.45
N CYS A 301 8.29 2.88 7.50
CA CYS A 301 9.01 3.90 6.72
C CYS A 301 9.53 5.04 7.60
N PHE A 302 8.74 5.45 8.60
CA PHE A 302 9.14 6.47 9.56
C PHE A 302 10.31 5.99 10.44
N LEU A 303 10.25 4.75 10.93
CA LEU A 303 11.33 4.15 11.72
C LEU A 303 12.63 4.03 10.92
N LEU A 304 12.56 3.72 9.62
CA LEU A 304 13.74 3.72 8.72
C LEU A 304 14.38 5.11 8.60
N VAL A 305 13.59 6.18 8.63
CA VAL A 305 14.14 7.55 8.61
C VAL A 305 14.73 7.91 9.98
N ILE A 306 14.03 7.58 11.06
CA ILE A 306 14.51 7.83 12.43
C ILE A 306 15.81 7.06 12.73
N SER A 307 15.96 5.84 12.24
CA SER A 307 17.18 5.04 12.45
C SER A 307 18.42 5.66 11.80
N ARG A 308 18.24 6.56 10.82
CA ARG A 308 19.34 7.29 10.17
C ARG A 308 19.68 8.63 10.83
N LEU A 309 19.05 8.96 11.97
CA LEU A 309 19.43 10.14 12.77
C LEU A 309 20.69 9.86 13.60
N GLN A 310 21.49 10.90 13.85
CA GLN A 310 22.73 10.77 14.61
C GLN A 310 22.54 10.18 16.01
N VAL A 311 21.43 10.53 16.68
CA VAL A 311 21.06 9.97 17.99
C VAL A 311 20.87 8.45 17.92
N SER A 312 20.30 7.95 16.83
CA SER A 312 20.04 6.53 16.62
C SER A 312 21.32 5.73 16.37
N ILE A 313 22.28 6.34 15.68
CA ILE A 313 23.61 5.77 15.43
C ILE A 313 24.37 5.63 16.75
N VAL A 314 24.45 6.72 17.54
CA VAL A 314 25.11 6.72 18.86
C VAL A 314 24.49 5.68 19.79
N PHE A 315 23.15 5.61 19.84
CA PHE A 315 22.45 4.60 20.65
C PHE A 315 22.82 3.16 20.23
N ASN A 316 22.87 2.91 18.92
CA ASN A 316 23.22 1.60 18.37
C ASN A 316 24.65 1.19 18.78
N ASP A 317 25.61 2.11 18.68
CA ASP A 317 27.00 1.85 19.05
C ASP A 317 27.18 1.59 20.55
N GLN A 318 26.49 2.38 21.39
CA GLN A 318 26.48 2.18 22.85
C GLN A 318 25.89 0.81 23.23
N LEU A 319 24.79 0.41 22.58
CA LEU A 319 24.15 -0.87 22.88
C LEU A 319 25.02 -2.05 22.45
N ILE A 320 25.69 -1.96 21.29
CA ILE A 320 26.64 -2.99 20.83
C ILE A 320 27.82 -3.10 21.80
N ALA A 321 28.38 -1.97 22.25
CA ALA A 321 29.45 -1.96 23.24
C ALA A 321 29.02 -2.65 24.54
N LEU A 322 27.84 -2.30 25.07
CA LEU A 322 27.28 -2.91 26.27
C LEU A 322 27.12 -4.44 26.11
N ILE A 323 26.56 -4.90 24.99
CA ILE A 323 26.38 -6.34 24.73
C ILE A 323 27.73 -7.07 24.69
N LYS A 324 28.76 -6.46 24.10
CA LYS A 324 30.12 -7.03 24.07
C LYS A 324 30.70 -7.14 25.48
N ASP A 325 30.57 -6.09 26.28
CA ASP A 325 31.08 -6.07 27.67
C ASP A 325 30.40 -7.15 28.52
N PHE A 326 29.08 -7.33 28.40
CA PHE A 326 28.36 -8.42 29.07
C PHE A 326 28.77 -9.81 28.58
N SER A 327 29.10 -9.96 27.29
CA SER A 327 29.53 -11.25 26.73
C SER A 327 30.95 -11.64 27.16
N ILE A 328 31.79 -10.68 27.54
CA ILE A 328 33.16 -10.91 28.01
C ILE A 328 33.18 -11.21 29.52
N GLY A 329 32.25 -10.66 30.30
CA GLY A 329 32.15 -10.91 31.75
C GLY A 329 31.58 -12.28 32.16
N PHE A 330 31.27 -13.16 31.20
CA PHE A 330 30.75 -14.51 31.43
C PHE A 330 31.78 -15.63 31.14
N TRP A 331 33.05 -15.29 30.91
CA TRP A 331 34.18 -16.22 30.75
C TRP A 331 35.27 -15.98 31.79
#